data_AF-A0A368G1U2-F1
#
_entry.id   AF-A0A368G1U2-F1
#
_cell.length_a   1.000
_cell.length_b   1.000
_cell.length_c   1.000
_cell.angle_alpha   90.00
_cell.angle_beta   90.00
_cell.angle_gamma   90.00
#
_symmetry.space_group_name_H-M   'P 1'
#
loop_
_entity.id
_entity.type
_entity.pdbx_description
1 polymer ?
#
loop_
_entity_poly.entity_id
_entity_poly.type
_entity_poly.pdbx_seq_one_letter_code
_entity_poly.pdbx_strand_id
1 'polypeptide(L)'
;MQKGEAPVEHRDRLFIGEIRRDWEPKRVESFLRGLLPDATSIDAYAEGSPLVRNRGFAFVSFADVGAAVRAKEKLLSSPVKVRLYREGSIK
;
A
#
# COMPACT_ATOMS: atom_id res chain seq x y z
N MET A 1 19.94 20.50 -23.03
CA MET A 1 19.76 19.04 -22.91
C MET A 1 19.76 18.68 -21.43
N GLN A 2 18.83 17.81 -21.02
CA GLN A 2 18.57 17.32 -19.65
C GLN A 2 18.01 18.35 -18.65
N LYS A 3 16.67 18.46 -18.62
CA LYS A 3 15.97 18.85 -17.40
C LYS A 3 16.18 17.72 -16.40
N GLY A 4 16.86 18.00 -15.28
CA GLY A 4 16.88 17.09 -14.15
C GLY A 4 15.45 16.92 -13.64
N GLU A 5 14.84 15.78 -13.89
CA GLU A 5 13.64 15.36 -13.18
C GLU A 5 14.03 15.27 -11.70
N ALA A 6 13.45 16.15 -10.87
CA ALA A 6 13.44 15.93 -9.43
C ALA A 6 12.90 14.51 -9.20
N PRO A 7 13.45 13.73 -8.25
CA PRO A 7 12.95 12.39 -7.98
C PRO A 7 11.44 12.52 -7.80
N VAL A 8 10.68 11.87 -8.68
CA VAL A 8 9.22 11.92 -8.64
C VAL A 8 8.86 11.33 -7.29
N GLU A 9 8.54 12.20 -6.33
CA GLU A 9 8.00 11.78 -5.05
C GLU A 9 6.88 10.79 -5.39
N HIS A 10 6.92 9.58 -4.84
CA HIS A 10 5.90 8.54 -5.03
C HIS A 10 4.56 8.97 -4.41
N ARG A 11 4.01 10.09 -4.87
CA ARG A 11 2.76 10.71 -4.44
C ARG A 11 1.57 9.83 -4.83
N ASP A 12 1.79 8.89 -5.72
CA ASP A 12 0.91 7.82 -6.19
C ASP A 12 1.01 6.54 -5.35
N ARG A 13 1.80 6.52 -4.26
CA ARG A 13 1.95 5.34 -3.39
C ARG A 13 1.35 5.56 -2.00
N LEU A 14 0.60 4.57 -1.53
CA LEU A 14 0.01 4.52 -0.19
C LEU A 14 0.70 3.46 0.66
N PHE A 15 0.92 3.79 1.93
CA PHE A 15 1.28 2.83 2.95
C PHE A 15 0.00 2.37 3.68
N ILE A 16 -0.18 1.06 3.78
CA ILE A 16 -1.28 0.43 4.51
C ILE A 16 -0.68 -0.42 5.63
N GLY A 17 -0.94 -0.03 6.87
CA GLY A 17 -0.51 -0.72 8.09
C GLY A 17 -1.68 -1.33 8.87
N GLU A 18 -1.35 -1.86 10.05
CA GLU A 18 -2.29 -2.61 10.91
C GLU A 18 -2.91 -3.83 10.20
N ILE A 19 -2.18 -4.38 9.22
CA ILE A 19 -2.60 -5.61 8.55
C ILE A 19 -2.35 -6.78 9.50
N ARG A 20 -3.29 -7.73 9.50
CA ARG A 20 -3.18 -9.00 10.23
C ARG A 20 -1.89 -9.74 9.87
N ARG A 21 -0.94 -9.80 10.81
CA ARG A 21 0.38 -10.46 10.62
C ARG A 21 0.28 -11.98 10.49
N ASP A 22 -0.84 -12.59 10.87
CA ASP A 22 -1.07 -14.02 10.68
C ASP A 22 -1.28 -14.42 9.21
N TRP A 23 -1.45 -13.45 8.30
CA TRP A 23 -1.62 -13.73 6.88
C TRP A 23 -0.29 -13.87 6.13
N GLU A 24 -0.30 -14.72 5.12
CA GLU A 24 0.77 -14.77 4.12
C GLU A 24 0.76 -13.50 3.25
N PRO A 25 1.92 -13.02 2.77
CA PRO A 25 2.00 -11.84 1.89
C PRO A 25 1.06 -11.92 0.68
N LYS A 26 1.00 -13.08 0.01
CA LYS A 26 0.10 -13.31 -1.13
C LYS A 26 -1.38 -13.14 -0.79
N ARG A 27 -1.78 -13.50 0.44
CA ARG A 27 -3.15 -13.28 0.93
C ARG A 27 -3.42 -11.79 1.16
N VAL A 28 -2.45 -11.06 1.69
CA VAL A 28 -2.53 -9.60 1.86
C VAL A 28 -2.67 -8.92 0.50
N GLU A 29 -1.86 -9.29 -0.48
CA GLU A 29 -1.94 -8.77 -1.84
C GLU A 29 -3.31 -9.00 -2.47
N SER A 30 -3.83 -10.22 -2.38
CA SER A 30 -5.14 -10.58 -2.93
C SER A 30 -6.29 -9.81 -2.24
N PHE A 31 -6.22 -9.66 -0.92
CA PHE A 31 -7.19 -8.90 -0.14
C PHE A 31 -7.19 -7.41 -0.54
N LEU A 32 -6.00 -6.79 -0.60
CA LEU A 32 -5.86 -5.39 -0.98
C LEU A 32 -6.28 -5.15 -2.43
N ARG A 33 -5.99 -6.07 -3.35
CA ARG A 33 -6.45 -6.00 -4.75
C ARG A 33 -7.97 -6.00 -4.85
N GLY A 34 -8.66 -6.75 -3.99
CA GLY A 34 -10.13 -6.76 -3.93
C GLY A 34 -10.72 -5.42 -3.46
N LEU A 35 -10.04 -4.72 -2.55
CA LEU A 35 -10.46 -3.39 -2.09
C LEU A 35 -10.10 -2.29 -3.10
N LEU A 36 -8.93 -2.44 -3.71
CA LEU A 36 -8.24 -1.46 -4.56
C LEU A 36 -7.95 -2.09 -5.94
N PRO A 37 -8.97 -2.27 -6.79
CA PRO A 37 -8.79 -2.87 -8.11
C PRO A 37 -7.88 -2.02 -9.02
N ASP A 38 -7.86 -0.70 -8.79
CA ASP A 38 -7.08 0.26 -9.58
C ASP A 38 -5.60 0.33 -9.18
N ALA A 39 -5.16 -0.50 -8.23
CA ALA A 39 -3.76 -0.58 -7.82
C ALA A 39 -2.90 -1.17 -8.96
N THR A 40 -1.80 -0.49 -9.27
CA THR A 40 -0.81 -0.95 -10.27
C THR A 40 0.13 -1.98 -9.66
N SER A 41 0.57 -1.75 -8.43
CA SER A 41 1.39 -2.70 -7.65
C SER A 41 0.93 -2.79 -6.21
N ILE A 42 1.08 -3.97 -5.60
CA ILE A 42 0.87 -4.19 -4.17
C ILE A 42 2.07 -4.99 -3.66
N ASP A 43 2.85 -4.39 -2.77
CA ASP A 43 4.05 -4.97 -2.19
C ASP A 43 3.79 -5.31 -0.71
N ALA A 44 3.55 -6.60 -0.43
CA ALA A 44 3.48 -7.12 0.93
C ALA A 44 4.78 -7.86 1.27
N TYR A 45 5.39 -7.53 2.40
CA TYR A 45 6.71 -8.07 2.76
C TYR A 45 6.61 -9.17 3.80
N ALA A 46 7.36 -10.25 3.59
CA ALA A 46 7.49 -11.32 4.58
C ALA A 46 8.40 -10.92 5.75
N GLU A 47 8.09 -11.43 6.95
CA GLU A 47 8.88 -11.21 8.17
C GLU A 47 10.25 -11.91 8.13
N GLY A 48 10.48 -12.83 7.17
CA GLY A 48 11.75 -13.55 7.01
C GLY A 48 11.88 -14.81 7.89
N SER A 49 10.82 -15.18 8.60
CA SER A 49 10.70 -16.37 9.44
C SER A 49 10.21 -17.59 8.62
N PRO A 50 10.50 -18.85 9.04
CA PRO A 50 9.92 -20.07 8.43
C PRO A 50 8.38 -20.08 8.42
N LEU A 51 7.75 -19.30 9.30
CA LEU A 51 6.34 -18.98 9.24
C LEU A 51 6.18 -17.84 8.23
N VAL A 52 5.74 -18.13 7.01
CA VAL A 52 5.54 -17.16 5.91
C VAL A 52 4.44 -16.15 6.29
N ARG A 53 4.80 -15.16 7.10
CA ARG A 53 3.90 -14.13 7.63
C ARG A 53 4.29 -12.78 7.08
N ASN A 54 3.31 -11.93 6.82
CA ASN A 54 3.57 -10.55 6.42
C ASN A 54 4.03 -9.68 7.61
N ARG A 55 4.74 -8.58 7.34
CA ARG A 55 5.28 -7.64 8.36
C ARG A 55 4.23 -6.70 8.98
N GLY A 56 2.94 -6.90 8.70
CA GLY A 56 1.84 -6.09 9.20
C GLY A 56 1.59 -4.80 8.39
N PHE A 57 2.22 -4.70 7.22
CA PHE A 57 2.02 -3.59 6.29
C PHE A 57 2.19 -4.03 4.84
N ALA A 58 1.69 -3.21 3.93
CA ALA A 58 1.91 -3.29 2.51
C ALA A 58 2.01 -1.88 1.91
N PHE A 59 2.70 -1.78 0.78
CA PHE A 59 2.68 -0.58 -0.05
C PHE A 59 1.82 -0.82 -1.28
N VAL A 60 1.03 0.18 -1.65
CA VAL A 60 0.15 0.10 -2.82
C VAL A 60 0.45 1.28 -3.73
N SER A 61 0.89 1.00 -4.95
CA SER A 61 1.12 2.01 -5.98
C SER A 61 -0.07 2.12 -6.91
N PHE A 62 -0.28 3.32 -7.45
CA PHE A 62 -1.35 3.63 -8.40
C PHE A 62 -0.76 4.21 -9.68
N ALA A 63 -1.58 4.39 -10.71
CA ALA A 63 -1.12 4.99 -11.97
C ALA A 63 -0.82 6.49 -11.83
N ASP A 64 -1.50 7.16 -10.91
CA ASP A 64 -1.37 8.59 -10.66
C ASP A 64 -1.81 8.96 -9.24
N VAL A 65 -1.49 10.20 -8.83
CA VAL A 65 -1.82 10.74 -7.52
C VAL A 65 -3.33 10.81 -7.27
N GLY A 66 -4.13 11.12 -8.29
CA GLY A 66 -5.58 11.17 -8.19
C GLY A 66 -6.18 9.79 -7.90
N ALA A 67 -5.67 8.74 -8.53
CA ALA A 67 -6.04 7.36 -8.24
C ALA A 67 -5.68 6.97 -6.80
N ALA A 68 -4.49 7.35 -6.32
CA ALA A 68 -4.10 7.12 -4.93
C ALA A 68 -4.99 7.86 -3.93
N VAL A 69 -5.38 9.11 -4.22
CA VAL A 69 -6.29 9.89 -3.36
C VAL A 69 -7.68 9.24 -3.29
N ARG A 70 -8.27 8.86 -4.43
CA ARG A 70 -9.57 8.18 -4.46
C ARG A 70 -9.54 6.84 -3.71
N ALA A 71 -8.47 6.07 -3.90
CA ALA A 71 -8.26 4.81 -3.18
C ALA A 71 -8.19 5.02 -1.66
N LYS A 72 -7.47 6.06 -1.21
CA LYS A 72 -7.41 6.43 0.19
C LYS A 72 -8.79 6.80 0.75
N GLU A 73 -9.55 7.65 0.07
CA GLU A 73 -10.90 8.05 0.50
C GLU A 73 -11.85 6.85 0.59
N LYS A 74 -11.77 5.92 -0.37
CA LYS A 74 -12.54 4.68 -0.37
C LYS A 74 -12.18 3.77 0.82
N LEU A 75 -10.90 3.67 1.16
CA LEU A 75 -10.47 2.86 2.32
C LEU A 75 -10.83 3.53 3.65
N LEU A 76 -10.74 4.86 3.77
CA LEU A 76 -11.15 5.59 4.98
C LEU A 76 -12.66 5.50 5.25
N SER A 77 -13.47 5.34 4.21
CA SER A 77 -14.92 5.11 4.31
C SER A 77 -15.30 3.63 4.42
N SER A 78 -14.33 2.72 4.31
CA SER A 78 -14.56 1.28 4.43
C SER A 78 -14.67 0.85 5.90
N PRO A 79 -15.53 -0.13 6.25
CA PRO A 79 -15.55 -0.71 7.59
C PRO A 79 -14.29 -1.55 7.91
N VAL A 80 -13.40 -1.73 6.93
CA VAL A 80 -12.14 -2.46 7.09
C VAL A 80 -11.20 -1.66 8.00
N LYS A 81 -10.87 -2.23 9.16
CA LYS A 81 -9.85 -1.69 10.07
C LYS A 81 -8.45 -1.94 9.51
N VAL A 82 -7.95 -1.01 8.71
CA VAL A 82 -6.53 -0.88 8.36
C VAL A 82 -6.12 0.58 8.51
N ARG A 83 -4.85 0.82 8.83
CA ARG A 83 -4.36 2.19 9.04
C ARG A 83 -3.64 2.70 7.81
N LEU A 84 -4.07 3.84 7.28
CA LEU A 84 -3.48 4.44 6.08
C LEU A 84 -2.54 5.56 6.44
N TYR A 85 -1.36 5.55 5.82
CA TYR A 85 -0.39 6.62 5.95
C TYR A 85 0.04 7.10 4.57
N ARG A 86 0.27 8.42 4.45
CA ARG A 86 0.96 8.99 3.31
C ARG A 86 2.46 8.73 3.50
N GLU A 87 3.16 8.35 2.42
CA GLU A 87 4.62 8.33 2.41
C GLU A 87 5.13 9.73 2.86
N GLY A 88 5.91 9.77 3.94
CA GLY A 88 6.30 11.00 4.65
C GLY A 88 5.60 11.29 5.99
N SER A 89 4.67 10.43 6.43
CA SER A 89 4.02 10.53 7.76
C SER A 89 4.46 9.47 8.77
N ILE A 90 5.48 8.68 8.44
CA ILE A 90 6.10 7.71 9.36
C ILE A 90 7.13 8.50 10.17
N LYS A 91 6.77 8.87 11.41
CA LYS A 91 7.72 9.40 12.40
C LYS A 91 8.45 8.25 13.09
#